data_AF-A0A3N9XL08-F1
#
_entry.id   AF-A0A3N9XL08-F1
#
_cell.length_a   1.000
_cell.length_b   1.000
_cell.length_c   1.000
_cell.angle_alpha   90.00
_cell.angle_beta   90.00
_cell.angle_gamma   90.00
#
_symmetry.space_group_name_H-M   'P 1'
#
loop_
_entity.id
_entity.type
_entity.pdbx_description
1 polymer ?
#
loop_
_entity_poly.entity_id
_entity_poly.type
_entity_poly.pdbx_seq_one_letter_code
_entity_poly.pdbx_strand_id
1 'polypeptide(L)' 'MHDKKDESLGVLIEEFLTARATRKPSPHTLAAYRRDLHAVAVLI' A
#
# COMPACT_ATOMS: atom_id res chain seq x y z
N MET A 1 -9.76 -10.50 -19.02
CA MET A 1 -8.43 -9.92 -18.72
C MET A 1 -8.64 -8.62 -17.95
N HIS A 2 -8.99 -8.71 -16.66
CA HIS A 2 -9.07 -7.57 -15.71
C HIS A 2 -8.03 -7.69 -14.58
N ASP A 3 -7.38 -8.85 -14.42
CA ASP A 3 -6.42 -9.15 -13.34
C ASP A 3 -5.15 -8.29 -13.29
N LYS A 4 -4.74 -7.64 -14.38
CA LYS A 4 -3.44 -6.94 -14.41
C LYS A 4 -3.39 -5.67 -13.56
N LYS A 5 -4.54 -5.07 -13.21
CA LYS A 5 -4.57 -3.82 -12.45
C LYS A 5 -4.44 -4.04 -10.95
N ASP A 6 -5.05 -5.09 -10.43
CA ASP A 6 -5.08 -5.36 -8.98
C ASP A 6 -3.70 -5.84 -8.49
N GLU A 7 -3.05 -6.68 -9.29
CA GLU A 7 -1.66 -7.09 -9.06
C GLU A 7 -0.70 -5.87 -9.12
N SER A 8 -0.97 -4.92 -10.01
CA SER A 8 -0.18 -3.69 -10.11
C SER A 8 -0.39 -2.74 -8.93
N LEU A 9 -1.60 -2.63 -8.37
CA LEU A 9 -1.90 -1.69 -7.30
C LEU A 9 -1.30 -2.13 -5.96
N GLY A 10 -1.36 -3.43 -5.65
CA GLY A 10 -0.72 -3.97 -4.44
C GLY A 10 0.78 -3.73 -4.40
N VAL A 11 1.46 -3.89 -5.55
CA VAL A 11 2.90 -3.61 -5.69
C VAL A 11 3.19 -2.12 -5.47
N LEU A 12 2.40 -1.23 -6.08
CA LEU A 12 2.55 0.23 -5.91
C LEU A 12 2.34 0.69 -4.47
N ILE A 13 1.43 0.04 -3.72
CA ILE A 13 1.21 0.33 -2.29
C ILE A 13 2.47 -0.01 -1.48
N GLU A 14 3.07 -1.18 -1.70
CA GLU A 14 4.28 -1.57 -0.94
C GLU A 14 5.51 -0.73 -1.33
N GLU A 15 5.65 -0.33 -2.60
CA GLU A 15 6.69 0.62 -3.03
C GLU A 15 6.52 1.98 -2.35
N PHE A 16 5.30 2.50 -2.30
CA PHE A 16 4.99 3.76 -1.60
C PHE A 16 5.33 3.69 -0.11
N LEU A 17 4.93 2.61 0.57
CA LEU A 17 5.21 2.42 2.00
C LEU A 17 6.72 2.29 2.28
N THR A 18 7.46 1.63 1.39
CA THR A 18 8.92 1.51 1.45
C THR A 18 9.59 2.87 1.34
N ALA A 19 9.18 3.70 0.37
CA ALA A 19 9.67 5.07 0.25
C ALA A 19 9.32 5.92 1.48
N ARG A 20 8.10 5.78 2.02
CA ARG A 20 7.64 6.50 3.22
C ARG A 20 8.44 6.14 4.46
N ALA A 21 8.88 4.89 4.62
CA ALA A 21 9.64 4.42 5.77
C ALA A 21 10.94 5.21 6.00
N THR A 22 11.56 5.72 4.93
CA THR A 22 12.78 6.54 5.00
C THR A 22 12.57 7.93 5.63
N ARG A 23 11.31 8.38 5.77
CA ARG A 23 10.95 9.73 6.27
C ARG A 23 10.44 9.74 7.71
N LYS A 24 10.81 8.75 8.52
CA LYS A 24 10.51 8.66 9.97
C LYS A 24 9.01 8.52 10.36
N PRO A 25 8.13 7.80 9.62
CA PRO A 25 6.89 7.31 10.22
C PRO A 25 7.21 6.19 11.22
N SER A 26 6.47 6.10 12.33
CA SER A 26 6.63 4.96 13.24
C SER A 26 6.23 3.65 12.54
N PRO A 27 6.77 2.48 12.96
CA PRO A 27 6.35 1.18 12.42
C PRO A 27 4.83 0.98 12.50
N HIS A 28 4.20 1.48 13.57
CA HIS A 28 2.74 1.45 13.73
C HIS A 28 2.01 2.34 12.72
N THR A 29 2.58 3.48 12.35
CA THR A 29 2.02 4.38 11.31
C THR A 29 2.06 3.71 9.94
N LEU A 30 3.16 3.04 9.59
CA LEU A 30 3.25 2.28 8.34
C LEU A 30 2.26 1.10 8.32
N ALA A 31 2.10 0.40 9.44
CA ALA A 31 1.14 -0.68 9.55
C ALA A 31 -0.31 -0.19 9.38
N ALA A 32 -0.65 0.98 9.94
CA ALA A 32 -1.95 1.61 9.74
C ALA A 32 -2.18 1.94 8.25
N TYR A 33 -1.24 2.64 7.62
CA TYR A 33 -1.33 2.96 6.19
C TYR A 33 -1.43 1.72 5.31
N ARG A 34 -0.68 0.65 5.61
CA ARG A 34 -0.79 -0.60 4.88
C ARG A 34 -2.21 -1.16 4.93
N ARG A 35 -2.78 -1.31 6.13
CA ARG A 35 -4.16 -1.83 6.26
C ARG A 35 -5.16 -0.96 5.52
N ASP A 36 -5.07 0.36 5.67
CA ASP A 36 -6.05 1.28 5.12
C ASP A 36 -5.97 1.33 3.57
N LEU A 37 -4.76 1.35 3.01
CA LEU A 37 -4.57 1.37 1.55
C LEU A 37 -4.99 0.05 0.89
N HIS A 38 -4.67 -1.10 1.51
CA HIS A 38 -5.16 -2.40 1.02
C HIS A 38 -6.68 -2.51 1.16
N ALA A 39 -7.27 -1.99 2.23
CA ALA A 39 -8.73 -1.98 2.41
C ALA A 39 -9.46 -1.11 1.36
N VAL A 40 -8.85 -0.03 0.88
CA VAL A 40 -9.40 0.76 -0.23
C VAL A 40 -9.18 0.07 -1.57
N ALA A 41 -8.02 -0.57 -1.77
CA ALA A 41 -7.68 -1.26 -3.02
C ALA A 41 -8.67 -2.38 -3.38
N VAL A 42 -9.29 -3.03 -2.39
CA VAL A 42 -10.30 -4.08 -2.63
C VAL A 42 -11.70 -3.54 -2.96
N LEU A 43 -11.91 -2.22 -2.96
CA LEU A 43 -13.21 -1.57 -3.23
C LEU A 43 -13.34 -1.03 -4.66
N ILE A 44 -12.27 -1.12 -5.46
CA ILE A 44 -12.16 -0.54 -6.80
C ILE A 44 -11.98 -1.65 -7.83
#